data_AF-A0A7Y2FCF5-F1
#
_entry.id   AF-A0A7Y2FCF5-F1
#
_cell.length_a   1.000
_cell.length_b   1.000
_cell.length_c   1.000
_cell.angle_alpha   90.00
_cell.angle_beta   90.00
_cell.angle_gamma   90.00
#
_symmetry.space_group_name_H-M   'P 1'
#
loop_
_entity.id
_entity.type
_entity.pdbx_description
1 polymer ?
#
loop_
_entity_poly.entity_id
_entity_poly.type
_entity_poly.pdbx_seq_one_letter_code
_entity_poly.pdbx_strand_id
1 'polypeptide(L)' 'PYDSHVNCANEACHLLFIQCRECAEKMNDCCSVSCKEIHELPREEQKKLRKGKEISNKIFKKGRSEVLKFKK' A
#
# COMPACT_ATOMS: atom_id res chain seq x y z
N PRO A 1 12.78 14.89 10.92
CA PRO A 1 13.11 14.04 9.75
C PRO A 1 12.32 12.71 9.65
N TYR A 2 11.26 12.51 10.45
CA TYR A 2 10.48 11.28 10.48
C TYR A 2 9.24 11.29 9.56
N ASP A 3 8.96 12.41 8.89
CA ASP A 3 7.73 12.61 8.08
C ASP A 3 7.99 12.58 6.57
N SER A 4 8.83 11.65 6.10
CA SER A 4 9.03 11.44 4.68
C SER A 4 7.80 10.74 4.09
N HIS A 5 7.08 11.45 3.22
CA HIS A 5 5.97 10.89 2.47
C HIS A 5 6.51 10.08 1.29
N VAL A 6 6.14 8.81 1.22
CA VAL A 6 6.59 7.87 0.19
C VAL A 6 5.40 7.07 -0.33
N ASN A 7 5.47 6.65 -1.59
CA ASN A 7 4.49 5.71 -2.14
C ASN A 7 4.95 4.29 -1.86
N CYS A 8 4.02 3.41 -1.50
CA CYS A 8 4.30 1.98 -1.38
C CYS A 8 4.93 1.43 -2.67
N ALA A 9 6.07 0.74 -2.54
CA ALA A 9 6.81 0.17 -3.67
C ALA A 9 6.09 -0.97 -4.40
N ASN A 10 5.05 -1.56 -3.79
CA ASN A 10 4.14 -2.46 -4.50
C ASN A 10 3.26 -1.65 -5.48
N GLU A 11 3.49 -1.84 -6.78
CA GLU A 11 2.76 -1.16 -7.86
C GLU A 11 1.24 -1.42 -7.87
N ALA A 12 0.76 -2.46 -7.20
CA ALA A 12 -0.67 -2.69 -7.06
C ALA A 12 -1.32 -1.80 -5.98
N CYS A 13 -0.53 -1.31 -5.03
CA CYS A 13 -0.99 -0.54 -3.87
C CYS A 13 -0.84 0.96 -4.12
N HIS A 14 0.39 1.43 -4.39
CA HIS A 14 0.75 2.86 -4.56
C HIS A 14 0.15 3.79 -3.47
N LEU A 15 -0.10 3.28 -2.27
CA LEU A 15 -0.57 4.11 -1.17
C LEU A 15 0.52 5.11 -0.78
N LEU A 16 0.17 6.40 -0.70
CA LEU A 16 1.02 7.44 -0.14
C LEU A 16 0.93 7.39 1.39
N PHE A 17 2.06 7.20 2.07
CA PHE A 17 2.15 7.11 3.53
C PHE A 17 3.45 7.71 4.05
N ILE A 18 3.55 7.91 5.37
CA ILE A 18 4.75 8.40 6.02
C ILE A 18 5.62 7.21 6.45
N GLN A 19 6.90 7.24 6.10
CA GLN A 19 7.86 6.21 6.50
C GLN A 19 9.21 6.84 6.86
N CYS A 20 9.80 6.45 7.99
CA CYS A 20 11.17 6.80 8.33
C CYS A 20 12.16 5.86 7.62
N ARG A 21 13.44 6.27 7.53
CA ARG A 21 14.49 5.51 6.83
C ARG A 21 14.66 4.08 7.35
N GLU A 22 14.70 3.90 8.67
CA GLU A 22 14.86 2.56 9.28
C GLU A 22 13.69 1.62 8.93
N CYS A 23 12.47 2.17 8.83
CA CYS A 23 11.30 1.40 8.41
C CYS A 23 11.34 1.07 6.91
N ALA A 24 11.82 2.00 6.07
CA ALA A 24 11.98 1.79 4.64
C ALA A 24 12.94 0.62 4.35
N GLU A 25 14.09 0.57 5.03
CA GLU A 25 15.07 -0.53 4.91
C GLU A 25 14.49 -1.88 5.36
N LYS A 26 13.71 -1.91 6.45
CA LYS A 26 13.08 -3.15 6.94
C LYS A 26 11.94 -3.63 6.04
N MET A 27 11.23 -2.70 5.40
CA MET A 27 9.98 -2.97 4.69
C MET A 27 10.10 -2.93 3.17
N ASN A 28 11.28 -2.69 2.61
CA ASN A 28 11.50 -2.45 1.17
C ASN A 28 10.53 -1.39 0.62
N ASP A 29 10.44 -0.25 1.31
CA ASP A 29 9.56 0.87 0.94
C ASP A 29 8.06 0.49 0.82
N CYS A 30 7.62 -0.60 1.45
CA CYS A 30 6.23 -1.05 1.42
C CYS A 30 5.45 -0.66 2.69
N CYS A 31 4.15 -0.41 2.53
CA CYS A 31 3.27 0.01 3.63
C CYS A 31 2.75 -1.14 4.51
N SER A 32 2.98 -2.40 4.11
CA SER A 32 2.59 -3.60 4.85
C SER A 32 3.48 -4.79 4.48
N VAL A 33 3.50 -5.81 5.36
CA VAL A 33 4.21 -7.08 5.09
C VAL A 33 3.69 -7.75 3.82
N SER A 34 2.36 -7.77 3.62
CA SER A 34 1.76 -8.31 2.39
C SER A 34 2.18 -7.57 1.13
N CYS A 35 2.39 -6.24 1.19
CA CYS A 35 2.92 -5.49 0.05
C CYS A 35 4.40 -5.81 -0.19
N LYS A 36 5.19 -5.97 0.87
CA LYS A 36 6.60 -6.38 0.78
C LYS A 36 6.73 -7.75 0.11
N GLU A 37 5.96 -8.73 0.56
CA GLU A 37 5.95 -10.10 0.00
C GLU A 37 5.64 -10.08 -1.50
N ILE A 38 4.64 -9.29 -1.93
CA ILE A 38 4.31 -9.16 -3.36
C ILE A 38 5.44 -8.45 -4.13
N HIS A 39 6.02 -7.40 -3.55
CA HIS A 39 7.08 -6.62 -4.18
C HIS A 39 8.36 -7.45 -4.40
N GLU A 40 8.63 -8.44 -3.55
CA GLU A 40 9.77 -9.37 -3.66
C GLU A 40 9.57 -10.47 -4.71
N LEU A 41 8.34 -10.69 -5.20
CA LEU A 41 8.08 -11.70 -6.23
C LEU A 41 8.67 -11.30 -7.59
N PRO A 42 8.94 -12.27 -8.49
CA PRO A 42 9.27 -11.97 -9.88
C PRO A 42 8.19 -11.12 -10.56
N ARG A 43 8.61 -10.19 -11.43
CA ARG A 43 7.69 -9.25 -12.13
C ARG A 43 6.51 -9.96 -12.83
N GLU A 44 6.74 -11.15 -13.38
CA GLU A 44 5.69 -11.93 -14.04
C GLU A 44 4.62 -12.42 -13.06
N GLU A 45 4.99 -12.77 -11.83
CA GLU A 45 4.04 -13.13 -10.78
C GLU A 45 3.31 -11.90 -10.24
N GLN A 46 4.01 -10.78 -10.05
CA GLN A 46 3.39 -9.51 -9.69
C GLN A 46 2.31 -9.10 -10.70
N LYS A 47 2.60 -9.21 -12.01
CA LYS A 47 1.62 -8.95 -13.09
C LYS A 47 0.42 -9.90 -13.01
N LYS A 48 0.64 -11.19 -12.79
CA LYS A 48 -0.44 -12.18 -12.63
C LYS A 48 -1.36 -11.82 -11.46
N LEU A 49 -0.80 -11.41 -10.32
CA LEU A 49 -1.57 -11.00 -9.13
C LEU A 49 -2.35 -9.69 -9.33
N ARG A 50 -1.86 -8.80 -10.20
CA ARG A 50 -2.56 -7.56 -10.57
C ARG A 50 -3.67 -7.78 -11.59
N LYS A 51 -3.50 -8.76 -12.49
CA LYS A 51 -4.44 -9.03 -13.58
C LYS A 51 -5.82 -9.36 -13.01
N GLY A 52 -6.85 -8.65 -13.47
CA GLY A 52 -8.25 -8.90 -13.10
C GLY A 52 -8.68 -8.32 -11.75
N LYS A 53 -7.79 -7.65 -11.00
CA LYS A 53 -8.19 -6.91 -9.79
C LYS A 53 -8.65 -5.51 -10.18
N GLU A 54 -9.91 -5.19 -9.88
CA GLU A 54 -10.37 -3.80 -9.91
C GLU A 54 -9.94 -3.05 -8.65
N ILE A 55 -9.40 -1.85 -8.84
CA ILE A 55 -9.10 -0.95 -7.72
C ILE A 55 -10.43 -0.36 -7.22
N SER A 56 -10.93 -0.88 -6.10
CA SER A 56 -12.21 -0.49 -5.47
C SER A 56 -12.22 0.96 -4.95
N ASN A 57 -11.06 1.63 -4.92
CA ASN A 57 -10.90 3.00 -4.44
C ASN A 57 -11.43 4.08 -5.41
N LYS A 58 -12.21 3.71 -6.44
CA LYS A 58 -12.87 4.68 -7.33
C LYS A 58 -14.10 5.35 -6.70
N ILE A 59 -14.49 5.00 -5.48
CA ILE A 59 -15.64 5.58 -4.78
C ILE A 59 -15.17 6.37 -3.57
N PHE A 60 -14.98 7.68 -3.74
CA PHE A 60 -14.76 8.59 -2.63
C PHE A 60 -16.03 8.67 -1.76
N LYS A 61 -16.02 7.98 -0.61
CA LYS A 61 -17.07 8.08 0.41
C LYS A 61 -16.60 8.93 1.58
N LYS A 62 -16.84 10.25 1.50
CA LYS A 62 -16.56 11.18 2.61
C LYS A 62 -17.32 10.74 3.87
N GLY A 63 -16.59 10.29 4.89
CA GLY A 63 -17.14 9.98 6.22
C GLY A 63 -18.02 8.72 6.33
N ARG A 64 -17.99 7.79 5.36
CA ARG A 64 -18.86 6.59 5.37
C ARG A 64 -18.11 5.26 5.16
N SER A 65 -16.86 5.17 5.61
CA SER A 65 -16.17 3.88 5.62
C SER A 65 -16.69 3.03 6.78
N GLU A 66 -17.16 1.81 6.49
CA GLU A 66 -17.74 0.92 7.48
C GLU A 66 -16.71 0.44 8.52
N VAL A 67 -15.43 0.47 8.15
CA VAL A 67 -14.29 0.01 8.94
C VAL A 67 -13.64 1.10 9.81
N LEU A 68 -14.18 2.33 9.82
CA LEU A 68 -13.67 3.38 10.70
C LEU A 68 -14.00 3.04 12.16
N LYS A 69 -12.96 2.79 12.96
CA LYS A 69 -13.05 2.46 14.40
C LYS A 69 -13.69 3.57 15.24
N PHE A 70 -13.66 4.81 14.78
CA PHE A 70 -14.20 5.97 15.48
C PHE A 70 -15.42 6.51 14.73
N LYS A 71 -16.48 5.70 14.66
CA LYS A 71 -17.83 6.22 14.40
C LYS A 71 -18.30 6.82 15.73
N LYS A 72 -18.41 8.15 15.80
CA LYS A 72 -19.27 8.78 16.81
C LYS A 72 -20.71 8.68 16.33
#